data_AF-A0A3N5MW91-F1
#
_entry.id   AF-A0A3N5MW91-F1
#
_cell.length_a   1.000
_cell.length_b   1.000
_cell.length_c   1.000
_cell.angle_alpha   90.00
_cell.angle_beta   90.00
_cell.angle_gamma   90.00
#
_symmetry.space_group_name_H-M   'P 1'
#
loop_
_entity.id
_entity.type
_entity.pdbx_description
1 polymer ?
#
loop_
_entity_poly.entity_id
_entity_poly.type
_entity_poly.pdbx_seq_one_letter_code
_entity_poly.pdbx_strand_id
1 'polypeptide(L)'
;MLKTGYFAKSTKEPGAVSIARFPPKWYTGARYLPLAPTADMLKIMDWDEYRLRYHDEILSVLDPDEVLRDLNVENADYDILLLCFEKERAHCHRGLVAVWFQETRGIWVPELGNESVTLLPV
;
A
#
# COMPACT_ATOMS: atom_id res chain seq x y z
N MET A 1 13.71 3.65 0.84
CA MET A 1 12.71 3.50 1.94
C MET A 1 11.36 3.12 1.35
N LEU A 2 10.36 2.77 2.17
CA LEU A 2 9.00 2.45 1.70
C LEU A 2 8.05 3.61 2.03
N LYS A 3 7.21 4.04 1.07
CA LYS A 3 6.21 5.11 1.21
C LYS A 3 4.89 4.72 0.56
N THR A 4 3.81 5.43 0.87
CA THR A 4 2.51 5.33 0.18
C THR A 4 2.22 6.58 -0.66
N GLY A 5 1.42 6.41 -1.72
CA GLY A 5 0.98 7.50 -2.58
C GLY A 5 -0.25 7.15 -3.40
N TYR A 6 -0.66 8.07 -4.28
CA TYR A 6 -1.82 7.85 -5.14
C TYR A 6 -1.55 8.24 -6.59
N PHE A 7 -2.25 7.56 -7.52
CA PHE A 7 -1.96 7.61 -8.95
C PHE A 7 -1.93 9.05 -9.52
N ALA A 8 -2.87 9.89 -9.13
CA ALA A 8 -2.99 11.24 -9.69
C ALA A 8 -1.81 12.18 -9.34
N LYS A 9 -0.99 11.85 -8.32
CA LYS A 9 0.14 12.68 -7.89
C LYS A 9 1.50 12.06 -8.17
N SER A 10 1.63 10.75 -7.99
CA SER A 10 2.96 10.16 -7.74
C SER A 10 3.42 9.12 -8.76
N THR A 11 2.80 9.08 -9.94
CA THR A 11 3.10 8.07 -10.96
C THR A 11 4.39 8.29 -11.73
N LYS A 12 4.99 9.47 -11.59
CA LYS A 12 6.30 9.79 -12.19
C LYS A 12 7.47 9.43 -11.28
N GLU A 13 7.20 9.00 -10.05
CA GLU A 13 8.24 8.58 -9.11
C GLU A 13 8.89 7.28 -9.60
N PRO A 14 10.22 7.15 -9.57
CA PRO A 14 10.93 6.00 -10.12
C PRO A 14 10.54 4.68 -9.44
N GLY A 15 10.22 4.71 -8.15
CA GLY A 15 9.75 3.55 -7.38
C GLY A 15 8.23 3.39 -7.30
N ALA A 16 7.47 4.03 -8.17
CA ALA A 16 6.01 3.89 -8.20
C ALA A 16 5.60 2.44 -8.53
N VAL A 17 5.01 1.75 -7.56
CA VAL A 17 4.45 0.40 -7.68
C VAL A 17 2.96 0.42 -7.38
N SER A 18 2.13 0.06 -8.35
CA SER A 18 0.70 -0.12 -8.13
C SER A 18 0.42 -1.35 -7.28
N ILE A 19 -0.29 -1.17 -6.16
CA ILE A 19 -0.92 -2.25 -5.40
C ILE A 19 -2.43 -2.34 -5.65
N ALA A 20 -2.98 -1.55 -6.58
CA ALA A 20 -4.39 -1.66 -6.97
C ALA A 20 -4.67 -2.93 -7.78
N ARG A 21 -5.84 -3.54 -7.57
CA ARG A 21 -6.33 -4.68 -8.36
C ARG A 21 -6.42 -4.35 -9.85
N PHE A 22 -6.99 -3.18 -10.14
CA PHE A 22 -7.19 -2.66 -11.49
C PHE A 22 -6.61 -1.25 -11.59
N PRO A 23 -5.30 -1.08 -11.84
CA PRO A 23 -4.71 0.26 -11.97
C PRO A 23 -5.35 1.06 -13.12
N PRO A 24 -5.19 2.39 -13.14
CA PRO A 24 -5.67 3.23 -14.23
C PRO A 24 -5.12 2.72 -15.57
N LYS A 25 -5.92 2.78 -16.64
CA LYS A 25 -5.51 2.28 -17.98
C LYS A 25 -4.23 2.93 -18.50
N TRP A 26 -3.95 4.16 -18.08
CA TRP A 26 -2.77 4.92 -18.47
C TRP A 26 -1.52 4.61 -17.63
N TYR A 27 -1.66 3.88 -16.52
CA TYR A 27 -0.53 3.50 -15.69
C TYR A 27 0.14 2.24 -16.26
N THR A 28 1.39 2.38 -16.67
CA THR A 28 2.21 1.33 -17.29
C THR A 28 3.38 0.90 -16.41
N GLY A 29 3.45 1.39 -15.17
CA GLY A 29 4.52 1.09 -14.23
C GLY A 29 4.41 -0.27 -13.55
N ALA A 30 5.29 -0.51 -12.58
CA ALA A 30 5.37 -1.76 -11.84
C ALA A 30 4.07 -2.04 -11.06
N ARG A 31 3.76 -3.33 -10.86
CA ARG A 31 2.56 -3.77 -10.16
C ARG A 31 2.92 -4.87 -9.17
N TYR A 32 2.40 -4.78 -7.96
CA TYR A 32 2.54 -5.81 -6.94
C TYR A 32 1.15 -6.28 -6.50
N LEU A 33 0.66 -7.31 -7.20
CA LEU A 33 -0.69 -7.87 -7.00
C LEU A 33 -0.90 -8.61 -5.67
N PRO A 34 0.10 -9.18 -4.98
CA PRO A 34 -0.12 -9.82 -3.69
C PRO A 34 -0.78 -8.90 -2.65
N LEU A 35 -0.45 -7.60 -2.65
CA LEU A 35 -1.09 -6.61 -1.79
C LEU A 35 -2.42 -6.08 -2.34
N ALA A 36 -2.87 -6.51 -3.51
CA ALA A 36 -4.09 -5.97 -4.09
C ALA A 36 -5.35 -6.59 -3.46
N PRO A 37 -6.35 -5.78 -3.04
CA PRO A 37 -7.64 -6.34 -2.61
C PRO A 37 -8.26 -7.18 -3.72
N THR A 38 -9.05 -8.19 -3.39
CA THR A 38 -9.75 -9.01 -4.41
C THR A 38 -10.81 -8.18 -5.13
N ALA A 39 -11.27 -8.63 -6.30
CA ALA A 39 -12.33 -7.94 -7.04
C ALA A 39 -13.64 -7.86 -6.25
N ASP A 40 -13.92 -8.84 -5.38
CA ASP A 40 -15.13 -8.83 -4.55
C ASP A 40 -15.02 -7.87 -3.37
N MET A 41 -13.83 -7.67 -2.81
CA MET A 41 -13.60 -6.64 -1.79
C MET A 41 -13.91 -5.24 -2.29
N LEU A 42 -13.75 -4.96 -3.59
CA LEU A 42 -14.07 -3.65 -4.18
C LEU A 42 -15.57 -3.31 -4.16
N LYS A 43 -16.43 -4.28 -3.85
CA LYS A 43 -17.89 -4.10 -3.75
C LYS A 43 -18.34 -3.86 -2.31
N ILE A 44 -17.45 -4.01 -1.33
CA ILE A 44 -17.76 -3.78 0.08
C ILE A 44 -17.86 -2.27 0.32
N MET A 45 -19.01 -1.84 0.84
CA MET A 45 -19.27 -0.44 1.16
C MET A 45 -18.97 -0.12 2.63
N ASP A 46 -19.06 -1.11 3.51
CA ASP A 46 -18.76 -0.98 4.93
C ASP A 46 -17.25 -1.04 5.16
N TRP A 47 -16.68 0.02 5.74
CA TRP A 47 -15.23 0.12 5.91
C TRP A 47 -14.69 -0.88 6.93
N ASP A 48 -15.45 -1.19 7.98
CA ASP A 48 -15.00 -2.12 9.02
C ASP A 48 -14.97 -3.56 8.49
N GLU A 49 -15.98 -3.95 7.72
CA GLU A 49 -15.99 -5.21 6.97
C GLU A 49 -14.81 -5.28 5.99
N TYR A 50 -14.56 -4.20 5.23
CA TYR A 50 -13.44 -4.17 4.29
C TYR A 50 -12.10 -4.36 5.00
N ARG A 51 -11.88 -3.64 6.11
CA ARG A 51 -10.63 -3.73 6.89
C ARG A 51 -10.40 -5.14 7.41
N LEU A 52 -11.42 -5.73 8.03
CA LEU A 52 -11.34 -7.08 8.58
C LEU A 52 -11.00 -8.09 7.49
N ARG A 53 -11.74 -8.08 6.39
CA ARG A 53 -11.53 -9.03 5.29
C ARG A 53 -10.19 -8.83 4.59
N TYR A 54 -9.77 -7.58 4.38
CA TYR A 54 -8.47 -7.30 3.76
C TYR A 54 -7.32 -7.77 4.65
N HIS A 55 -7.42 -7.56 5.96
CA HIS A 55 -6.44 -8.11 6.90
C HIS A 55 -6.40 -9.64 6.84
N ASP A 56 -7.55 -10.30 7.01
CA ASP A 56 -7.59 -11.75 7.16
C ASP A 56 -7.29 -12.50 5.86
N GLU A 57 -7.83 -12.04 4.73
CA GLU A 57 -7.69 -12.76 3.45
C GLU A 57 -6.42 -12.37 2.67
N ILE A 58 -5.84 -11.18 2.91
CA ILE A 58 -4.67 -10.69 2.18
C ILE A 58 -3.44 -10.59 3.07
N LEU A 59 -3.50 -9.79 4.14
CA LEU A 59 -2.28 -9.48 4.91
C LEU A 59 -1.83 -10.63 5.82
N SER A 60 -2.77 -11.38 6.41
CA SER A 60 -2.46 -12.45 7.38
C SER A 60 -1.78 -13.66 6.75
N VAL A 61 -1.90 -13.83 5.44
CA VAL A 61 -1.34 -14.96 4.68
C VAL A 61 -0.01 -14.64 3.98
N LEU A 62 0.44 -13.38 4.06
CA LEU A 62 1.70 -12.91 3.46
C LEU A 62 2.82 -12.86 4.51
N ASP A 63 4.04 -13.17 4.10
CA ASP A 63 5.24 -12.88 4.88
C ASP A 63 5.70 -11.43 4.58
N PRO A 64 5.74 -10.52 5.60
CA PRO A 64 6.23 -9.16 5.41
C PRO A 64 7.63 -9.10 4.80
N ASP A 65 8.52 -10.03 5.16
CA ASP A 65 9.90 -10.01 4.67
C ASP A 65 9.98 -10.45 3.21
N GLU A 66 9.10 -11.36 2.78
CA GLU A 66 8.96 -11.72 1.37
C GLU A 66 8.45 -10.54 0.55
N VAL A 67 7.44 -9.82 1.05
CA VAL A 67 6.94 -8.62 0.38
C VAL A 67 8.03 -7.54 0.24
N LEU A 68 8.83 -7.30 1.29
CA LEU A 68 9.94 -6.33 1.23
C LEU A 68 11.01 -6.74 0.22
N ARG A 69 11.35 -8.03 0.14
CA ARG A 69 12.29 -8.58 -0.84
C ARG A 69 11.75 -8.45 -2.26
N ASP A 70 10.50 -8.82 -2.49
CA ASP A 70 9.86 -8.73 -3.81
C ASP A 70 9.78 -7.30 -4.33
N LEU A 71 9.47 -6.35 -3.44
CA LEU A 71 9.48 -4.92 -3.72
C LEU A 71 10.91 -4.35 -3.87
N ASN A 72 11.93 -5.15 -3.57
CA ASN A 72 13.34 -4.79 -3.61
C ASN A 72 13.67 -3.54 -2.77
N VAL A 73 13.03 -3.39 -1.61
CA VAL A 73 13.11 -2.18 -0.78
C VAL A 73 14.54 -1.88 -0.31
N GLU A 74 15.33 -2.93 -0.03
CA GLU A 74 16.68 -2.79 0.51
C GLU A 74 17.74 -2.45 -0.55
N ASN A 75 17.53 -2.82 -1.81
CA ASN A 75 18.51 -2.62 -2.89
C ASN A 75 18.12 -1.52 -3.87
N ALA A 76 16.97 -0.86 -3.69
CA ALA A 76 16.54 0.21 -4.58
C ALA A 76 17.32 1.51 -4.31
N ASP A 77 17.80 2.16 -5.39
CA ASP A 77 18.43 3.49 -5.33
C ASP A 77 17.42 4.63 -5.05
N TYR A 78 16.15 4.29 -4.89
CA TYR A 78 15.04 5.22 -4.69
C TYR A 78 14.00 4.63 -3.72
N ASP A 79 13.12 5.49 -3.20
CA ASP A 79 12.01 5.05 -2.38
C ASP A 79 11.01 4.22 -3.19
N ILE A 80 10.61 3.07 -2.66
CA ILE A 80 9.49 2.30 -3.18
C ILE A 80 8.19 2.96 -2.72
N LEU A 81 7.32 3.25 -3.68
CA LEU A 81 6.10 4.00 -3.47
C LEU A 81 4.88 3.15 -3.85
N LEU A 82 4.13 2.72 -2.83
CA LEU A 82 2.92 1.92 -3.01
C LEU A 82 1.74 2.80 -3.42
N LEU A 83 1.25 2.61 -4.64
CA LEU A 83 0.20 3.42 -5.24
C LEU A 83 -1.17 2.77 -5.21
N CYS A 84 -2.17 3.61 -4.91
CA CYS A 84 -3.58 3.33 -5.09
C CYS A 84 -4.35 4.53 -5.69
N PHE A 85 -5.68 4.44 -5.81
CA PHE A 85 -6.52 5.49 -6.39
C PHE A 85 -6.88 6.59 -5.40
N GLU A 86 -7.30 6.19 -4.21
CA GLU A 86 -7.96 7.09 -3.27
C GLU A 86 -6.95 8.13 -2.78
N LYS A 87 -7.32 9.41 -2.80
CA LYS A 87 -6.44 10.44 -2.22
C LYS A 87 -6.34 10.27 -0.69
N GLU A 88 -7.45 9.96 -0.05
CA GLU A 88 -7.53 9.75 1.40
C GLU A 88 -6.83 8.45 1.79
N ARG A 89 -5.75 8.56 2.57
CA ARG A 89 -4.97 7.39 3.01
C ARG A 89 -5.69 6.59 4.09
N ALA A 90 -6.44 7.26 4.97
CA ALA A 90 -7.12 6.61 6.08
C ALA A 90 -8.22 5.63 5.64
N HIS A 91 -8.79 5.85 4.45
CA HIS A 91 -9.85 5.02 3.85
C HIS A 91 -9.37 4.37 2.54
N CYS A 92 -8.20 3.75 2.59
CA CYS A 92 -7.61 3.05 1.45
C CYS A 92 -6.74 1.89 1.94
N HIS A 93 -6.68 0.79 1.19
CA HIS A 93 -5.86 -0.37 1.56
C HIS A 93 -4.36 -0.05 1.65
N ARG A 94 -3.84 0.95 0.93
CA ARG A 94 -2.44 1.37 1.09
C ARG A 94 -2.15 1.87 2.52
N GLY A 95 -3.14 2.47 3.18
CA GLY A 95 -3.05 2.85 4.58
C GLY A 95 -2.98 1.64 5.49
N LEU A 96 -3.77 0.60 5.19
CA LEU A 96 -3.75 -0.67 5.94
C LEU A 96 -2.41 -1.40 5.79
N VAL A 97 -1.85 -1.44 4.58
CA VAL A 97 -0.50 -2.00 4.33
C VAL A 97 0.57 -1.27 5.15
N ALA A 98 0.49 0.06 5.22
CA ALA A 98 1.44 0.84 6.01
C ALA A 98 1.34 0.55 7.52
N VAL A 99 0.13 0.40 8.05
CA VAL A 99 -0.09 -0.03 9.45
C VAL A 99 0.46 -1.44 9.66
N TRP A 100 0.18 -2.36 8.75
CA TRP A 100 0.66 -3.74 8.82
C TRP A 100 2.19 -3.85 8.87
N PHE A 101 2.92 -3.09 8.06
CA PHE A 101 4.38 -3.05 8.15
C PHE A 101 4.89 -2.45 9.46
N GLN A 102 4.20 -1.44 10.00
CA GLN A 102 4.54 -0.86 11.28
C GLN A 102 4.33 -1.86 12.43
N GLU A 103 3.23 -2.60 12.42
CA GLU A 103 2.88 -3.58 13.46
C GLU A 103 3.76 -4.83 13.40
N THR A 104 4.03 -5.34 12.19
CA THR A 104 4.74 -6.61 12.01
C THR A 104 6.25 -6.48 12.00
N ARG A 105 6.80 -5.33 11.58
CA ARG A 105 8.24 -5.11 11.40
C ARG A 105 8.77 -3.82 12.01
N GLY A 106 7.91 -2.99 12.60
CA GLY A 106 8.32 -1.69 13.13
C GLY A 106 8.67 -0.67 12.04
N ILE A 107 8.34 -0.95 10.77
CA ILE A 107 8.69 -0.11 9.64
C ILE A 107 7.65 0.99 9.47
N TRP A 108 8.09 2.25 9.61
CA TRP A 108 7.26 3.40 9.34
C TRP A 108 7.13 3.65 7.84
N VAL A 109 5.88 3.70 7.34
CA VAL A 109 5.58 3.91 5.91
C VAL A 109 4.74 5.19 5.74
N PRO A 110 5.38 6.37 5.55
CA PRO A 110 4.69 7.65 5.41
C PRO A 110 4.05 7.82 4.03
N GLU A 111 3.11 8.77 3.92
CA GLU A 111 2.59 9.21 2.62
C GLU A 111 3.56 10.19 1.97
N LEU A 112 3.76 10.10 0.66
CA LEU A 112 4.64 11.01 -0.07
C LEU A 112 4.20 12.48 0.06
N GLY A 113 5.07 13.27 0.69
CA GLY A 113 4.83 14.69 0.97
C GLY A 113 4.02 14.97 2.24
N ASN A 114 3.77 13.95 3.08
CA ASN A 114 3.27 14.11 4.44
C ASN A 114 4.08 13.22 5.39
N GLU A 115 5.31 13.66 5.66
CA GLU A 115 6.30 12.95 6.47
C GLU A 115 6.20 13.28 7.97
N SER A 116 5.19 14.08 8.36
CA SER A 116 4.95 14.43 9.75
C SER A 116 4.30 13.26 10.51
N VAL A 117 4.88 12.98 11.68
CA VAL A 117 4.53 11.88 12.57
C VAL A 117 3.14 12.11 13.15
N THR A 118 2.12 11.48 12.58
CA THR A 118 0.90 11.17 13.33
C THR A 118 0.97 9.71 13.73
N LEU A 119 1.44 9.47 14.95
CA LEU A 119 1.10 8.27 15.71
C LEU A 119 -0.42 8.17 15.66
N LEU A 120 -0.96 7.23 14.89
CA LEU A 120 -2.38 6.89 15.02
C LEU A 120 -2.55 6.34 16.44
N PRO A 121 -3.49 6.87 17.24
CA PRO A 121 -3.79 6.25 18.52
C PRO A 121 -4.29 4.84 18.26
N VAL A 122 -3.72 3.89 19.00
CA VAL A 122 -4.14 2.49 19.07
C VAL A 122 -5.59 2.39 19.51
#